data_AF-B1I491-F1
#
_entry.id   AF-B1I491-F1
#
_cell.length_a   1.000
_cell.length_b   1.000
_cell.length_c   1.000
_cell.angle_alpha   90.00
_cell.angle_beta   90.00
_cell.angle_gamma   90.00
#
_symmetry.space_group_name_H-M   'P 1'
#
loop_
_entity.id
_entity.type
_entity.pdbx_description
1 polymer ?
#
loop_
_entity_poly.entity_id
_entity_poly.type
_entity_poly.pdbx_seq_one_letter_code
_entity_poly.pdbx_strand_id
1 'polypeptide(L)' 'MLNNGEEFKVLIYNSRNLVETLRLEEQEISPMQRARLMFQLRLAYNLTLKQCPDQRLVRELKGIIQECEGLLSS' A
#
# COMPACT_ATOMS: atom_id res chain seq x y z
N MET A 1 1.53 -13.61 22.76
CA MET A 1 2.32 -13.27 21.56
C MET A 1 1.31 -12.84 20.50
N LEU A 2 1.32 -11.57 20.12
CA LEU A 2 0.37 -11.04 19.14
C LEU A 2 0.53 -11.78 17.81
N ASN A 3 -0.61 -12.11 17.21
CA ASN A 3 -0.72 -12.97 16.04
C ASN A 3 -0.35 -12.15 14.78
N ASN A 4 0.91 -11.71 14.70
CA ASN A 4 1.41 -10.78 13.68
C ASN A 4 1.09 -11.23 12.24
N GLY A 5 0.87 -12.52 11.99
CA GLY A 5 0.50 -13.00 10.66
C GLY A 5 -0.89 -12.56 10.19
N GLU A 6 -1.87 -12.38 11.09
CA GLU A 6 -3.23 -12.01 10.70
C GLU A 6 -3.39 -10.51 10.45
N GLU A 7 -2.78 -9.67 11.28
CA GLU A 7 -2.79 -8.22 11.11
C GLU A 7 -2.18 -7.80 9.76
N PHE A 8 -1.12 -8.50 9.32
CA PHE A 8 -0.52 -8.26 8.01
C PHE A 8 -1.37 -8.76 6.84
N LYS A 9 -2.16 -9.83 7.02
CA LYS A 9 -3.12 -10.27 5.99
C LYS A 9 -4.25 -9.26 5.80
N VAL A 10 -4.77 -8.71 6.89
CA VAL A 10 -5.79 -7.64 6.85
C VAL A 10 -5.22 -6.39 6.17
N LEU A 11 -3.98 -6.04 6.48
CA LEU A 11 -3.28 -4.94 5.82
C LEU A 11 -3.15 -5.18 4.31
N ILE A 12 -2.68 -6.36 3.88
CA ILE A 12 -2.58 -6.72 2.46
C ILE A 12 -3.95 -6.63 1.77
N TYR A 13 -5.01 -7.14 2.41
CA TYR A 13 -6.37 -7.05 1.87
C TYR A 13 -6.81 -5.59 1.67
N ASN A 14 -6.63 -4.74 2.68
CA ASN A 14 -6.97 -3.32 2.60
C ASN A 14 -6.13 -2.58 1.54
N SER A 15 -4.85 -2.91 1.44
CA SER A 15 -3.94 -2.37 0.42
C SER A 15 -4.39 -2.73 -1.00
N ARG A 16 -4.94 -3.92 -1.23
CA ARG A 16 -5.52 -4.30 -2.53
C ARG A 16 -6.79 -3.54 -2.84
N ASN A 17 -7.66 -3.31 -1.86
CA ASN A 17 -8.85 -2.46 -2.06
C ASN A 17 -8.45 -1.03 -2.44
N LEU A 18 -7.36 -0.51 -1.85
CA LEU A 18 -6.82 0.79 -2.22
C LEU A 18 -6.36 0.84 -3.69
N VAL A 19 -5.72 -0.21 -4.21
CA VAL A 19 -5.37 -0.30 -5.65
C VAL A 19 -6.62 -0.18 -6.52
N GLU A 20 -7.67 -0.93 -6.19
CA GLU A 20 -8.92 -0.92 -6.96
C GLU A 20 -9.61 0.45 -6.91
N THR A 21 -9.66 1.10 -5.74
CA THR A 21 -10.16 2.48 -5.63
C THR A 21 -9.34 3.46 -6.46
N LEU A 22 -8.00 3.39 -6.38
CA LEU A 22 -7.13 4.26 -7.15
C LEU A 22 -7.28 4.07 -8.66
N ARG A 23 -7.54 2.85 -9.13
CA ARG A 23 -7.84 2.56 -10.55
C ARG A 23 -9.13 3.21 -11.02
N LEU A 24 -10.18 3.16 -10.19
CA LEU A 24 -11.47 3.71 -10.54
C LEU A 24 -11.46 5.25 -10.54
N GLU A 25 -10.69 5.85 -9.63
CA GLU A 25 -10.66 7.30 -9.42
C GLU A 25 -9.47 7.98 -10.11
N GLU A 26 -8.60 7.25 -10.84
CA GLU A 26 -7.31 7.75 -11.35
C GLU A 26 -7.44 9.12 -12.03
N GLN A 27 -8.45 9.31 -12.89
CA GLN A 27 -8.63 10.57 -13.62
C GLN A 27 -9.14 11.75 -12.78
N GLU A 28 -9.68 11.48 -11.58
CA GLU A 28 -10.30 12.48 -10.70
C GLU A 28 -9.35 12.95 -9.58
N ILE A 29 -8.23 12.26 -9.36
CA ILE A 29 -7.27 12.60 -8.31
C ILE A 29 -6.34 13.73 -8.79
N SER A 30 -6.44 14.90 -8.13
CA SER A 30 -5.59 16.04 -8.44
C SER A 30 -4.09 15.75 -8.21
N PRO A 31 -3.17 16.45 -8.90
CA PRO A 31 -1.73 16.25 -8.72
C PRO A 31 -1.24 16.38 -7.27
N MET A 32 -1.82 17.31 -6.51
CA MET A 32 -1.46 17.52 -5.10
C MET A 32 -1.95 16.36 -4.21
N GLN A 33 -3.12 15.80 -4.50
CA GLN A 33 -3.62 14.60 -3.82
C GLN A 33 -2.76 13.38 -4.16
N ARG A 34 -2.34 13.23 -5.43
CA ARG A 34 -1.42 12.16 -5.84
C ARG A 34 -0.11 12.19 -5.04
N ALA A 35 0.52 13.36 -4.94
CA ALA A 35 1.75 13.53 -4.18
C ALA A 35 1.57 13.19 -2.68
N ARG A 36 0.45 13.62 -2.08
CA ARG A 36 0.11 13.31 -0.69
C ARG A 36 -0.10 11.81 -0.48
N LEU A 37 -0.89 11.17 -1.36
CA LEU A 37 -1.18 9.74 -1.29
C LEU A 37 0.10 8.91 -1.43
N MET A 38 0.98 9.24 -2.38
CA MET A 38 2.29 8.58 -2.53
C MET A 38 3.14 8.69 -1.26
N PHE A 39 3.22 9.88 -0.65
CA PHE A 39 3.97 10.07 0.59
C PHE A 39 3.39 9.22 1.73
N GLN A 40 2.08 9.24 1.91
CA GLN A 40 1.39 8.46 2.95
C GLN A 40 1.57 6.96 2.74
N LEU A 41 1.47 6.48 1.49
CA LEU A 41 1.78 5.11 1.10
C LEU A 41 3.18 4.74 1.58
N ARG A 42 4.21 5.45 1.10
CA ARG A 42 5.61 5.16 1.42
C ARG A 42 5.89 5.19 2.92
N LEU A 43 5.30 6.12 3.66
CA LEU A 43 5.48 6.22 5.11
C LEU A 43 4.86 5.02 5.82
N ALA A 44 3.59 4.73 5.55
CA ALA A 44 2.87 3.62 6.18
C ALA A 44 3.61 2.29 5.92
N TYR A 45 4.01 2.04 4.67
CA TYR A 45 4.67 0.81 4.32
C TYR A 45 6.08 0.67 4.86
N ASN A 46 6.88 1.74 4.92
CA ASN A 46 8.20 1.65 5.54
C ASN A 46 8.13 1.31 7.03
N LEU A 47 7.09 1.79 7.73
CA LEU A 47 6.85 1.43 9.14
C LEU A 47 6.40 -0.03 9.26
N THR A 48 5.47 -0.46 8.41
CA THR A 48 4.92 -1.82 8.46
C THR A 48 5.94 -2.88 8.03
N LEU A 49 6.76 -2.62 7.00
CA LEU A 49 7.79 -3.55 6.53
C LEU A 49 8.88 -3.80 7.58
N LYS A 50 9.24 -2.80 8.39
CA LYS A 50 10.23 -2.96 9.47
C LYS A 50 9.75 -3.88 10.59
N GLN A 51 8.42 -4.01 10.74
CA GLN A 51 7.79 -4.80 11.81
C GLN A 51 7.34 -6.18 11.33
N CYS A 52 7.46 -6.48 10.03
CA CYS A 52 7.00 -7.74 9.45
C CYS A 52 8.07 -8.83 9.54
N PRO A 53 7.86 -9.90 10.32
CA PRO A 53 8.80 -11.02 10.37
C PRO A 53 8.70 -11.94 9.14
N ASP A 54 7.59 -11.88 8.38
CA ASP A 54 7.33 -12.75 7.23
C ASP A 54 7.77 -12.09 5.91
N GLN A 55 8.86 -12.60 5.34
CA GLN A 55 9.40 -12.10 4.07
C GLN A 55 8.50 -12.30 2.85
N ARG A 56 7.54 -13.24 2.89
CA ARG A 56 6.56 -13.43 1.82
C ARG A 56 5.55 -12.30 1.82
N LEU A 57 5.01 -11.98 3.00
CA LEU A 57 4.07 -10.86 3.17
C LEU A 57 4.75 -9.51 2.85
N VAL A 58 6.02 -9.35 3.22
CA VAL A 58 6.85 -8.20 2.82
C VAL A 58 6.92 -8.04 1.30
N ARG A 59 7.20 -9.13 0.57
CA ARG A 59 7.29 -9.09 -0.90
C ARG A 59 5.96 -8.74 -1.55
N GLU A 60 4.88 -9.34 -1.05
CA GLU A 60 3.54 -9.08 -1.54
C GLU A 60 3.13 -7.61 -1.32
N LEU A 61 3.39 -7.09 -0.12
CA LEU A 61 3.12 -5.69 0.20
C LEU A 61 3.93 -4.73 -0.68
N LYS A 62 5.21 -5.05 -0.92
CA LYS A 62 6.06 -4.27 -1.85
C LYS A 62 5.50 -4.24 -3.28
N GLY A 63 4.95 -5.35 -3.77
CA GLY A 63 4.33 -5.39 -5.09
C GLY A 63 3.11 -4.47 -5.18
N ILE A 64 2.23 -4.52 -4.17
CA ILE A 64 1.03 -3.67 -4.11
C ILE A 64 1.40 -2.18 -4.07
N ILE A 65 2.48 -1.82 -3.35
CA ILE A 65 3.00 -0.45 -3.31
C ILE A 65 3.40 0.04 -4.69
N GLN A 66 4.18 -0.77 -5.40
CA GLN A 66 4.68 -0.40 -6.73
C GLN A 66 3.52 -0.19 -7.70
N GLU A 67 2.46 -0.98 -7.57
CA GLU A 67 1.24 -0.84 -8.34
C GLU A 67 0.50 0.48 -8.03
N CYS A 68 0.29 0.79 -6.74
CA CYS A 68 -0.28 2.08 -6.33
C CYS A 68 0.58 3.28 -6.80
N GLU A 69 1.91 3.19 -6.65
CA GLU A 69 2.83 4.25 -7.09
C GLU A 69 2.77 4.45 -8.61
N GLY A 70 2.61 3.37 -9.39
CA GLY A 70 2.39 3.45 -10.83
C GLY A 70 1.14 4.26 -11.16
N LEU A 71 0.00 3.90 -10.57
CA LEU A 71 -1.29 4.58 -10.78
C LEU A 71 -1.29 6.07 -10.36
N LEU A 72 -0.54 6.40 -9.32
CA LEU A 72 -0.44 7.78 -8.82
C LEU A 72 0.60 8.62 -9.58
N SER A 73 1.45 7.99 -10.40
CA SER A 73 2.47 8.65 -11.21
C SER A 73 2.04 8.87 -12.65
N SER A 74 0.99 8.17 -13.13
CA SER A 74 0.31 8.42 -14.41
C SER A 74 -0.32 9.81 -14.47
#